data_AF-A0A1C5D689-F1
#
_entry.id   AF-A0A1C5D689-F1
#
_cell.length_a   1.000
_cell.length_b   1.000
_cell.length_c   1.000
_cell.angle_alpha   90.00
_cell.angle_beta   90.00
_cell.angle_gamma   90.00
#
_symmetry.space_group_name_H-M   'P 1'
#
loop_
_entity.id
_entity.type
_entity.pdbx_description
1 polymer ?
#
loop_
_entity_poly.entity_id
_entity_poly.type
_entity_poly.pdbx_seq_one_letter_code
_entity_poly.pdbx_strand_id
1 'polypeptide(L)'
;MFGIVRPCSHRLTDGLKTEWMAHLCGLCLALRSDHGQFSRIVTNYDGLIVSVLTEAQLERADVRRRTAGPCPLRGMRTAPVARGEGARLAAAVSLVLASAKVR
;
A
#
# COMPACT_ATOMS: atom_id res chain seq x y z
N MET A 1 -11.84 3.76 2.31
CA MET A 1 -10.80 2.74 2.60
C MET A 1 -11.35 1.81 3.67
N PHE A 2 -11.25 0.49 3.48
CA PHE A 2 -11.74 -0.50 4.43
C PHE A 2 -10.57 -1.21 5.14
N GLY A 3 -10.88 -2.03 6.14
CA GLY A 3 -9.91 -2.89 6.83
C GLY A 3 -10.15 -2.94 8.33
N ILE A 4 -9.66 -3.99 8.98
CA ILE A 4 -9.80 -4.21 10.42
C ILE A 4 -8.80 -3.35 11.19
N VAL A 5 -7.57 -3.27 10.69
CA VAL A 5 -6.48 -2.53 11.37
C VAL A 5 -6.49 -1.07 10.89
N ARG A 6 -6.83 -0.14 11.79
CA ARG A 6 -6.76 1.30 11.51
C ARG A 6 -5.59 1.95 12.26
N PRO A 7 -4.76 2.77 11.60
CA PRO A 7 -3.67 3.46 12.28
C PRO A 7 -4.25 4.51 13.22
N CYS A 8 -3.73 4.56 14.46
CA CYS A 8 -4.06 5.65 15.38
C CYS A 8 -3.15 6.85 15.09
N SER A 9 -3.70 7.89 14.48
CA SER A 9 -2.95 9.10 14.08
C SER A 9 -2.20 9.76 15.24
N HIS A 10 -2.70 9.65 16.47
CA HIS A 10 -2.08 10.23 17.67
C HIS A 10 -0.81 9.51 18.13
N ARG A 11 -0.62 8.24 17.75
CA ARG A 11 0.56 7.45 18.14
C ARG A 11 1.52 7.16 16.99
N LEU A 12 1.17 7.59 15.78
CA LEU A 12 2.02 7.38 14.62
C LEU A 12 3.09 8.48 14.58
N THR A 13 4.34 8.12 14.86
CA THR A 13 5.47 9.05 14.68
C THR A 13 5.62 9.43 13.21
N ASP A 14 6.31 10.53 12.91
CA ASP A 14 6.40 11.02 11.53
C ASP A 14 7.17 10.07 10.60
N GLY A 15 8.14 9.32 11.15
CA GLY A 15 8.80 8.23 10.44
C GLY A 15 7.81 7.11 10.07
N LEU A 16 7.01 6.66 11.05
CA LEU A 16 5.98 5.64 10.82
C LEU A 16 4.89 6.11 9.84
N LYS A 17 4.50 7.40 9.88
CA LYS A 17 3.57 7.98 8.88
C LYS A 17 4.15 7.91 7.47
N THR A 18 5.44 8.19 7.32
CA THR A 18 6.13 8.16 6.03
C THR A 18 6.19 6.76 5.47
N GLU A 19 6.58 5.79 6.31
CA GLU A 19 6.60 4.37 5.95
C GLU A 19 5.21 3.84 5.61
N TRP A 20 4.22 4.15 6.45
CA TRP A 20 2.83 3.82 6.19
C TRP A 20 2.35 4.36 4.83
N MET A 21 2.64 5.62 4.53
CA MET A 21 2.29 6.23 3.26
C MET A 21 3.03 5.58 2.08
N ALA A 22 4.28 5.16 2.26
CA ALA A 22 5.06 4.48 1.24
C ALA A 22 4.43 3.13 0.85
N HIS A 23 4.00 2.33 1.83
CA HIS A 23 3.31 1.06 1.58
C HIS A 23 1.91 1.26 0.99
N LEU A 24 1.13 2.21 1.53
CA LEU A 24 -0.20 2.55 1.03
C LEU A 24 -0.16 2.98 -0.44
N CYS A 25 0.78 3.85 -0.78
CA CYS A 25 0.98 4.30 -2.15
C CYS A 25 1.53 3.19 -3.04
N GLY A 26 2.38 2.31 -2.50
CA GLY A 26 2.87 1.11 -3.17
C GLY A 26 1.73 0.19 -3.61
N LEU A 27 0.84 -0.15 -2.68
CA LEU A 27 -0.38 -0.92 -2.94
C LEU A 27 -1.28 -0.24 -3.99
N CYS A 28 -1.60 1.04 -3.79
CA CYS A 28 -2.46 1.78 -4.72
C CYS A 28 -1.89 1.78 -6.15
N LEU A 29 -0.57 1.89 -6.30
CA LEU A 29 0.09 1.86 -7.60
C LEU A 29 0.22 0.45 -8.17
N ALA A 30 0.34 -0.59 -7.34
CA ALA A 30 0.29 -1.99 -7.78
C ALA A 30 -1.10 -2.35 -8.32
N LEU A 31 -2.16 -1.97 -7.61
CA LEU A 31 -3.54 -2.09 -8.09
C LEU A 31 -3.75 -1.38 -9.43
N ARG A 32 -3.20 -0.16 -9.56
CA ARG A 32 -3.27 0.60 -10.82
C ARG A 32 -2.54 -0.10 -11.96
N SER A 33 -1.32 -0.59 -11.74
CA SER A 33 -0.50 -1.17 -12.80
C SER A 33 -1.04 -2.52 -13.26
N ASP A 34 -1.51 -3.34 -12.32
CA ASP A 34 -1.79 -4.74 -12.59
C ASP A 34 -3.28 -4.96 -12.91
N HIS A 35 -4.17 -4.08 -12.41
CA HIS A 35 -5.63 -4.23 -12.54
C HIS A 35 -6.34 -2.95 -13.01
N GLY A 36 -5.60 -1.91 -13.43
CA GLY A 36 -6.16 -0.69 -14.00
C GLY A 36 -6.57 0.38 -12.98
N GLN A 37 -6.98 1.56 -13.49
CA GLN A 37 -7.20 2.76 -12.67
C GLN A 37 -8.33 2.61 -11.64
N PHE A 38 -9.41 1.92 -12.00
CA PHE A 38 -10.57 1.74 -11.10
C PHE A 38 -10.23 0.85 -9.91
N SER A 39 -9.32 -0.11 -10.08
CA SER A 39 -8.89 -1.00 -8.99
C SER A 39 -8.25 -0.27 -7.81
N ARG A 40 -7.86 1.01 -7.98
CA ARG A 40 -7.37 1.84 -6.86
C ARG A 40 -8.40 2.01 -5.74
N ILE A 41 -9.71 1.91 -6.05
CA ILE A 41 -10.77 2.06 -5.04
C ILE A 41 -10.73 0.95 -3.97
N VAL A 42 -10.15 -0.21 -4.29
CA VAL A 42 -10.05 -1.33 -3.36
C VAL A 42 -8.83 -1.26 -2.43
N THR A 43 -8.05 -0.17 -2.50
CA THR A 43 -6.96 0.09 -1.55
C THR A 43 -7.51 0.04 -0.12
N ASN A 44 -6.90 -0.77 0.73
CA ASN A 44 -7.35 -1.02 2.10
C ASN A 44 -6.17 -1.18 3.07
N TYR A 45 -6.48 -1.09 4.36
CA TYR A 45 -5.46 -1.14 5.41
C TYR A 45 -4.93 -2.54 5.68
N ASP A 46 -5.73 -3.59 5.50
CA ASP A 46 -5.29 -4.97 5.75
C ASP A 46 -4.21 -5.39 4.73
N GLY A 47 -4.38 -5.00 3.46
CA GLY A 47 -3.37 -5.17 2.42
C GLY A 47 -2.08 -4.41 2.72
N LEU A 48 -2.15 -3.24 3.36
CA LEU A 48 -0.95 -2.53 3.81
C LEU A 48 -0.15 -3.35 4.82
N ILE A 49 -0.83 -3.96 5.81
CA ILE A 49 -0.16 -4.82 6.81
C ILE A 49 0.48 -6.03 6.13
N VAL A 50 -0.19 -6.65 5.17
CA VAL A 50 0.41 -7.74 4.36
C VAL A 50 1.67 -7.25 3.64
N SER A 51 1.64 -6.06 3.04
CA SER A 51 2.83 -5.49 2.38
C SER A 51 3.98 -5.26 3.36
N VAL A 52 3.70 -4.74 4.56
CA VAL A 52 4.71 -4.49 5.60
C VAL A 52 5.29 -5.80 6.13
N LEU A 53 4.45 -6.78 6.45
CA LEU A 53 4.89 -8.08 6.96
C LEU A 53 5.68 -8.87 5.92
N THR A 54 5.33 -8.72 4.64
CA THR A 54 6.11 -9.32 3.55
C THR A 54 7.47 -8.64 3.44
N GLU A 55 7.53 -7.31 3.50
CA GLU A 55 8.79 -6.56 3.48
C GLU A 55 9.68 -6.91 4.68
N ALA A 56 9.11 -7.12 5.86
CA ALA A 56 9.85 -7.52 7.07
C ALA A 56 10.44 -8.95 6.99
N GLN A 57 9.92 -9.81 6.11
CA GLN A 57 10.42 -11.16 5.89
C GLN A 57 11.47 -11.26 4.77
N LEU A 58 11.66 -10.17 3.99
CA LEU A 58 12.67 -10.11 2.95
C LEU A 58 14.04 -9.77 3.53
N GLU A 59 15.10 -10.29 2.92
CA GLU A 59 16.45 -9.82 3.22
C GLU A 59 16.57 -8.33 2.84
N ARG A 60 17.40 -7.57 3.56
CA ARG A 60 17.53 -6.11 3.34
C ARG A 60 17.91 -5.74 1.91
N ALA A 61 18.61 -6.63 1.18
CA ALA A 61 18.97 -6.43 -0.22
C ALA A 61 17.76 -6.53 -1.18
N ASP A 62 16.69 -7.21 -0.78
CA ASP A 62 15.49 -7.44 -1.59
C ASP A 62 14.40 -6.37 -1.37
N VAL A 63 14.56 -5.51 -0.37
CA VAL A 63 13.63 -4.41 -0.10
C VAL A 63 13.73 -3.37 -1.21
N ARG A 64 12.74 -3.37 -2.11
CA ARG A 64 12.70 -2.50 -3.28
C ARG A 64 11.77 -1.30 -3.05
N ARG A 65 12.35 -0.10 -3.07
CA ARG A 65 11.60 1.16 -3.13
C ARG A 65 11.69 1.74 -4.54
N ARG A 66 10.62 2.37 -5.03
CA ARG A 66 10.64 3.19 -6.24
C ARG A 66 10.15 4.61 -5.95
N THR A 67 10.66 5.60 -6.66
CA THR A 67 10.11 6.96 -6.59
C THR A 67 8.81 7.01 -7.38
N ALA A 68 7.69 7.23 -6.69
CA ALA A 68 6.41 7.50 -7.31
C ALA A 68 6.35 8.95 -7.81
N GLY A 69 5.76 9.15 -8.99
CA GLY A 69 5.49 10.48 -9.54
C GLY A 69 4.52 11.31 -8.69
N PRO A 70 4.24 12.57 -9.09
CA PRO A 70 3.28 13.44 -8.42
C PRO A 70 1.91 12.78 -8.23
N CYS A 71 1.30 12.94 -7.05
CA CYS A 71 -0.04 12.41 -6.76
C CYS A 71 -0.89 13.45 -6.04
N PRO A 72 -2.17 13.65 -6.43
CA PRO A 72 -3.05 14.61 -5.77
C PRO A 72 -3.25 14.30 -4.28
N LEU A 73 -3.30 13.03 -3.90
CA LEU A 73 -3.39 12.60 -2.48
C LEU A 73 -2.13 12.92 -1.67
N ARG A 74 -1.03 13.32 -2.31
CA ARG A 74 0.21 13.78 -1.69
C ARG A 74 0.46 15.28 -1.91
N GLY A 75 -0.56 16.05 -2.30
CA GLY A 75 -0.39 17.46 -2.66
C GLY A 75 0.56 17.66 -3.85
N MET A 76 0.47 16.77 -4.85
CA MET A 76 1.33 16.75 -6.05
C MET A 76 2.83 16.51 -5.78
N ARG A 77 3.19 15.96 -4.62
CA ARG A 77 4.57 15.60 -4.29
C ARG A 77 4.92 14.17 -4.72
N THR A 78 6.19 13.99 -5.11
CA THR A 78 6.80 12.66 -5.29
C THR A 78 7.12 12.04 -3.93
N ALA A 79 7.23 10.71 -3.88
CA ALA A 79 7.59 10.00 -2.66
C ALA A 79 8.23 8.64 -2.99
N PRO A 80 9.18 8.14 -2.19
CA PRO A 80 9.58 6.74 -2.25
C PRO A 80 8.41 5.86 -1.81
N VAL A 81 8.09 4.83 -2.59
CA VAL A 81 6.99 3.89 -2.31
C VAL A 81 7.49 2.46 -2.37
N ALA A 82 6.86 1.57 -1.60
CA ALA A 82 7.15 0.15 -1.64
C ALA A 82 6.88 -0.41 -3.05
N ARG A 83 7.78 -1.25 -3.55
CA ARG A 83 7.69 -1.96 -4.83
C ARG A 83 8.13 -3.40 -4.64
N GLY A 84 7.43 -4.33 -5.27
CA GLY A 84 7.81 -5.74 -5.29
C GLY A 84 6.67 -6.62 -4.84
N GLU A 85 7.02 -7.84 -4.42
CA GLU A 85 6.05 -8.89 -4.13
C GLU A 85 5.10 -8.52 -3.00
N GLY A 86 5.56 -7.81 -1.95
CA GLY A 86 4.68 -7.35 -0.87
C GLY A 86 3.55 -6.43 -1.34
N ALA A 87 3.82 -5.52 -2.30
CA ALA A 87 2.80 -4.63 -2.83
C ALA A 87 1.81 -5.36 -3.77
N ARG A 88 2.29 -6.38 -4.51
CA ARG A 88 1.46 -7.22 -5.39
C ARG A 88 0.56 -8.15 -4.58
N LEU A 89 1.11 -8.81 -3.56
CA LEU A 89 0.35 -9.66 -2.65
C LEU A 89 -0.75 -8.85 -1.94
N ALA A 90 -0.40 -7.65 -1.47
CA ALA A 90 -1.36 -6.72 -0.89
C ALA A 90 -2.49 -6.35 -1.87
N ALA A 91 -2.18 -6.15 -3.16
CA ALA A 91 -3.18 -5.86 -4.19
C ALA A 91 -4.12 -7.06 -4.43
N ALA A 92 -3.58 -8.27 -4.51
CA ALA A 92 -4.38 -9.49 -4.65
C ALA A 92 -5.33 -9.71 -3.47
N VAL A 93 -4.81 -9.61 -2.23
CA VAL A 93 -5.63 -9.70 -1.00
C VAL A 93 -6.72 -8.63 -0.99
N SER A 94 -6.38 -7.41 -1.42
CA SER A 94 -7.33 -6.30 -1.48
C SER A 94 -8.51 -6.56 -2.41
N LEU A 95 -8.25 -7.17 -3.57
CA LEU A 95 -9.29 -7.54 -4.53
C LEU A 95 -10.18 -8.66 -3.99
N VAL A 96 -9.60 -9.69 -3.35
CA VAL A 96 -10.35 -10.79 -2.75
C VAL A 96 -11.26 -10.29 -1.61
N LEU A 97 -10.74 -9.42 -0.74
CA LEU A 97 -11.54 -8.82 0.33
C LEU A 97 -12.64 -7.91 -0.22
N ALA A 98 -12.39 -7.22 -1.33
CA ALA A 98 -13.41 -6.40 -1.98
C ALA A 98 -14.51 -7.25 -2.63
N SER A 99 -14.16 -8.34 -3.33
CA SER A 99 -15.15 -9.21 -3.95
C SER A 99 -16.05 -9.90 -2.92
N ALA A 100 -15.51 -10.26 -1.76
CA ALA A 100 -16.27 -10.80 -0.63
C ALA A 100 -17.30 -9.81 -0.05
N LYS A 101 -17.15 -8.49 -0.28
CA LYS A 101 -18.11 -7.46 0.17
C LYS A 101 -19.19 -7.10 -0.84
N VAL A 102 -19.02 -7.50 -2.10
CA VAL A 102 -20.00 -7.24 -3.17
C VAL A 102 -21.07 -8.35 -3.23
N ARG A 103 -20.91 -9.40 -2.41
CA ARG A 103 -21.85 -10.51 -2.26
C ARG A 103 -22.74 -10.31 -1.05
#